data_AF-A0A9E3JP12-F1
#
_entry.id   AF-A0A9E3JP12-F1
#
_cell.length_a   1.000
_cell.length_b   1.000
_cell.length_c   1.000
_cell.angle_alpha   90.00
_cell.angle_beta   90.00
_cell.angle_gamma   90.00
#
_symmetry.space_group_name_H-M   'P 1'
#
loop_
_entity.id
_entity.type
_entity.pdbx_description
1 polymer ?
#
loop_
_entity_poly.entity_id
_entity_poly.type
_entity_poly.pdbx_seq_one_letter_code
_entity_poly.pdbx_strand_id
1 'polypeptide(L)'
;MAGGTLLDVVLAVLAAIGGGGALVLGLAAWLGKVWGDRLAQTRKYAGEIDLDLRKRRIEVYAPLWRATSLLPKWPRDETVTYAQLARLGHELRQWYYEVGGMFLSRTTHDEGYGPLQGAIAAVVEEGRSGPLSPADYEAVRKRCSALRSLLAADLESRRDSPL
;
A
#
# COMPACT_ATOMS: atom_id res chain seq x y z
N MET A 1 39.04 -31.44 -64.72
CA MET A 1 38.72 -31.47 -63.27
C MET A 1 38.74 -30.03 -62.75
N ALA A 2 37.61 -29.33 -62.75
CA ALA A 2 37.55 -27.93 -62.29
C ALA A 2 36.15 -27.54 -61.76
N GLY A 3 35.35 -28.51 -61.30
CA GLY A 3 33.97 -28.28 -60.82
C GLY A 3 33.80 -28.27 -59.30
N GLY A 4 34.81 -28.71 -58.53
CA GLY A 4 34.71 -28.82 -57.07
C GLY A 4 34.90 -27.50 -56.31
N THR A 5 35.81 -26.64 -56.79
CA THR A 5 36.27 -25.47 -56.03
C THR A 5 35.22 -24.38 -55.85
N LEU A 6 34.36 -24.13 -56.84
CA LEU A 6 33.30 -23.13 -56.74
C LEU A 6 32.14 -23.61 -55.86
N LEU A 7 31.79 -24.89 -55.95
CA LEU A 7 30.70 -25.49 -55.18
C LEU A 7 31.04 -25.52 -53.67
N ASP A 8 32.30 -25.86 -53.33
CA ASP A 8 32.80 -25.88 -51.95
C ASP A 8 32.81 -24.48 -51.31
N VAL A 9 33.17 -23.45 -52.09
CA VAL A 9 33.14 -22.05 -51.61
C VAL A 9 31.71 -21.57 -51.38
N VAL A 10 30.77 -21.89 -52.28
CA VAL A 10 29.35 -21.53 -52.12
C VAL A 10 28.75 -22.23 -50.90
N LEU A 11 29.03 -23.52 -50.70
CA LEU A 11 28.58 -24.27 -49.53
C LEU A 11 29.17 -23.73 -48.22
N ALA A 12 30.45 -23.37 -48.20
CA ALA A 12 31.09 -22.78 -47.02
C ALA A 12 30.48 -21.42 -46.65
N VAL A 13 30.18 -20.57 -47.63
CA VAL A 13 29.53 -19.26 -47.41
C VAL A 13 28.09 -19.44 -46.93
N LEU A 14 27.32 -20.35 -47.53
CA LEU A 14 25.95 -20.64 -47.11
C LEU A 14 25.90 -21.26 -45.69
N ALA A 15 26.84 -22.16 -45.36
CA ALA A 15 26.96 -22.74 -44.04
C ALA A 15 27.39 -21.70 -42.98
N ALA A 16 28.29 -20.77 -43.32
CA ALA A 16 28.71 -19.69 -42.44
C ALA A 16 27.58 -18.66 -42.19
N ILE A 17 26.81 -18.30 -43.22
CA ILE A 17 25.65 -17.40 -43.11
C ILE A 17 24.51 -18.10 -42.34
N GLY A 18 24.24 -19.38 -42.63
CA GLY A 18 23.22 -20.17 -41.95
C GLY A 18 23.54 -20.45 -40.47
N GLY A 19 24.79 -20.81 -40.18
CA GLY A 19 25.27 -21.06 -38.82
C GLY A 19 25.35 -19.79 -37.96
N GLY A 20 25.84 -18.68 -38.55
CA GLY A 20 25.88 -17.38 -37.88
C GLY A 20 24.48 -16.83 -37.58
N GLY A 21 23.54 -16.95 -38.53
CA GLY A 21 22.15 -16.53 -38.34
C GLY A 21 21.43 -17.33 -37.25
N ALA A 22 21.60 -18.65 -37.21
CA ALA A 22 21.01 -19.50 -36.18
C ALA A 22 21.53 -19.17 -34.77
N LEU A 23 22.82 -18.83 -34.64
CA LEU A 23 23.41 -18.41 -33.37
C LEU A 23 22.85 -17.07 -32.89
N VAL A 24 22.76 -16.07 -33.79
CA VAL A 24 22.20 -14.75 -33.44
C VAL A 24 20.72 -14.86 -33.07
N LEU A 25 19.93 -15.61 -33.83
CA LEU A 25 18.50 -15.82 -33.52
C LEU A 25 18.31 -16.62 -32.23
N GLY A 26 19.11 -17.67 -32.02
CA GLY A 26 19.08 -18.45 -30.78
C GLY A 26 19.46 -17.63 -29.55
N LEU A 27 20.51 -16.80 -29.65
CA LEU A 27 20.92 -15.89 -28.58
C LEU A 27 19.89 -14.79 -28.33
N ALA A 28 19.28 -14.22 -29.37
CA ALA A 28 18.22 -13.23 -29.25
C ALA A 28 16.96 -13.82 -28.59
N ALA A 29 16.56 -15.03 -28.97
CA ALA A 29 15.44 -15.75 -28.36
C ALA A 29 15.73 -16.11 -26.89
N TRP A 30 16.95 -16.56 -26.58
CA TRP A 30 17.37 -16.86 -25.22
C TRP A 30 17.39 -15.61 -24.35
N LEU A 31 17.96 -14.50 -24.83
CA LEU A 31 17.93 -13.21 -24.14
C LEU A 31 16.49 -12.75 -23.92
N GLY A 32 15.65 -12.76 -24.96
CA GLY A 32 14.23 -12.40 -24.84
C GLY A 32 13.50 -13.22 -23.77
N LYS A 33 13.77 -14.52 -23.71
CA LYS A 33 13.23 -15.41 -22.67
C LYS A 33 13.73 -15.03 -21.27
N VAL A 34 15.03 -14.82 -21.08
CA VAL A 34 15.61 -14.46 -19.77
C VAL A 34 15.06 -13.14 -19.25
N TRP A 35 14.96 -12.12 -20.11
CA TRP A 35 14.40 -10.83 -19.75
C TRP A 35 12.89 -10.91 -19.50
N GLY A 36 12.15 -11.68 -20.31
CA GLY A 36 10.72 -11.93 -20.11
C GLY A 36 10.42 -12.64 -18.78
N ASP A 37 11.15 -13.72 -18.48
CA ASP A 37 11.00 -14.50 -17.26
C ASP A 37 11.35 -13.63 -16.03
N ARG A 38 12.40 -12.79 -16.10
CA ARG A 38 12.75 -11.82 -15.04
C ARG A 38 11.66 -10.77 -14.80
N LEU A 39 11.11 -10.16 -15.85
CA LEU A 39 10.05 -9.16 -15.72
C LEU A 39 8.77 -9.78 -15.15
N ALA A 40 8.40 -10.98 -15.61
CA ALA A 40 7.24 -11.70 -15.10
C ALA A 40 7.42 -12.06 -13.62
N GLN A 41 8.62 -12.50 -13.23
CA GLN A 41 8.93 -12.86 -11.85
C GLN A 41 8.86 -11.65 -10.90
N THR A 42 9.41 -10.49 -11.28
CA THR A 42 9.32 -9.26 -10.48
C THR A 42 7.88 -8.81 -10.27
N ARG A 43 7.03 -8.90 -11.30
CA ARG A 43 5.60 -8.57 -11.18
C ARG A 43 4.85 -9.50 -10.24
N LYS A 44 5.14 -10.81 -10.30
CA LYS A 44 4.54 -11.80 -9.40
C LYS A 44 4.89 -11.51 -7.94
N TYR A 45 6.18 -11.29 -7.63
CA TYR A 45 6.59 -10.96 -6.27
C TYR A 45 5.98 -9.66 -5.75
N ALA A 46 5.91 -8.62 -6.59
CA ALA A 46 5.27 -7.37 -6.20
C ALA A 46 3.77 -7.57 -5.90
N GLY A 47 3.06 -8.36 -6.71
CA GLY A 47 1.66 -8.70 -6.49
C GLY A 47 1.43 -9.54 -5.23
N GLU A 48 2.29 -10.51 -4.95
CA GLU A 48 2.21 -11.33 -3.72
C GLU A 48 2.45 -10.48 -2.46
N ILE A 49 3.44 -9.59 -2.49
CA ILE A 49 3.72 -8.66 -1.39
C ILE A 49 2.52 -7.73 -1.15
N ASP A 50 1.90 -7.19 -2.20
CA ASP A 50 0.72 -6.32 -2.08
C ASP A 50 -0.48 -7.06 -1.47
N LEU A 51 -0.75 -8.28 -1.93
CA LEU A 51 -1.83 -9.10 -1.40
C LEU A 51 -1.63 -9.48 0.07
N ASP A 52 -0.42 -9.88 0.45
CA ASP A 52 -0.09 -10.17 1.85
C ASP A 52 -0.22 -8.93 2.73
N LEU A 53 0.33 -7.79 2.28
CA LEU A 53 0.22 -6.53 3.00
C LEU A 53 -1.23 -6.10 3.19
N ARG A 54 -2.07 -6.20 2.14
CA ARG A 54 -3.50 -5.86 2.23
C ARG A 54 -4.23 -6.76 3.24
N LYS A 55 -3.97 -8.07 3.25
CA LYS A 55 -4.54 -9.00 4.23
C LYS A 55 -4.17 -8.61 5.67
N ARG A 56 -2.89 -8.38 5.92
CA ARG A 56 -2.41 -7.97 7.26
C ARG A 56 -2.99 -6.62 7.68
N ARG A 57 -3.13 -5.66 6.76
CA ARG A 57 -3.79 -4.37 7.03
C ARG A 57 -5.23 -4.53 7.47
N ILE A 58 -6.01 -5.46 6.90
CA ILE A 58 -7.42 -5.68 7.32
C ILE A 58 -7.48 -6.03 8.81
N GLU A 59 -6.65 -6.98 9.24
CA GLU A 59 -6.61 -7.45 10.63
C GLU A 59 -6.14 -6.34 11.58
N VAL A 60 -5.10 -5.61 11.18
CA VAL A 60 -4.46 -4.56 11.98
C VAL A 60 -5.30 -3.28 12.05
N TYR A 61 -6.01 -2.92 10.98
CA TYR A 61 -6.82 -1.70 10.91
C TYR A 61 -8.16 -1.85 11.61
N ALA A 62 -8.69 -3.07 11.76
CA ALA A 62 -9.96 -3.31 12.45
C ALA A 62 -10.04 -2.72 13.88
N PRO A 63 -9.06 -2.95 14.79
CA PRO A 63 -9.07 -2.33 16.12
C PRO A 63 -8.92 -0.80 16.06
N LEU A 64 -8.08 -0.27 15.18
CA LEU A 64 -7.92 1.18 14.97
C LEU A 64 -9.25 1.81 14.53
N TRP A 65 -9.91 1.22 13.54
CA TRP A 65 -11.21 1.66 13.05
C TRP A 65 -12.24 1.69 14.18
N ARG A 66 -12.29 0.63 14.98
CA ARG A 66 -13.21 0.51 16.12
C ARG A 66 -12.94 1.58 17.16
N ALA A 67 -11.69 1.87 17.51
CA ALA A 67 -11.34 2.90 18.48
C ALA A 67 -11.89 4.29 18.07
N THR A 68 -11.89 4.61 16.77
CA THR A 68 -12.46 5.87 16.28
C THR A 68 -13.98 5.99 16.46
N SER A 69 -14.69 4.91 16.84
CA SER A 69 -16.13 4.95 17.11
C SER A 69 -16.49 5.71 18.38
N LEU A 70 -15.51 6.14 19.19
CA LEU A 70 -15.74 7.05 20.32
C LEU A 70 -16.43 8.35 19.87
N LEU A 71 -16.19 8.80 18.63
CA LEU A 71 -16.73 10.04 18.09
C LEU A 71 -17.61 9.73 16.87
N PRO A 72 -18.82 9.15 17.05
CA PRO A 72 -19.73 8.88 15.95
C PRO A 72 -20.28 10.18 15.35
N LYS A 73 -20.62 10.15 14.06
CA LYS A 73 -21.36 11.26 13.42
C LYS A 73 -22.87 11.13 13.67
N TRP A 74 -23.38 9.89 13.67
CA TRP A 74 -24.81 9.58 13.69
C TRP A 74 -25.10 8.37 14.58
N PRO A 75 -25.95 8.50 15.62
CA PRO A 75 -26.19 9.78 16.31
C PRO A 75 -24.86 10.33 16.87
N ARG A 76 -24.83 11.63 17.13
CA ARG A 76 -23.73 12.25 17.88
C ARG A 76 -23.81 11.79 19.34
N ASP A 77 -22.66 11.50 19.96
CA ASP A 77 -22.60 11.20 21.39
C ASP A 77 -22.19 12.45 22.18
N GLU A 78 -23.12 12.98 22.97
CA GLU A 78 -22.90 14.19 23.79
C GLU A 78 -22.28 13.86 25.16
N THR A 79 -22.11 12.58 25.48
CA THR A 79 -21.56 12.12 26.77
C THR A 79 -20.05 11.94 26.74
N VAL A 80 -19.42 12.05 25.57
CA VAL A 80 -17.96 11.91 25.41
C VAL A 80 -17.23 13.02 26.15
N THR A 81 -16.26 12.64 26.97
CA THR A 81 -15.49 13.54 27.84
C THR A 81 -14.05 13.76 27.35
N TYR A 82 -13.42 14.83 27.82
CA TYR A 82 -11.98 15.07 27.62
C TYR A 82 -11.11 13.92 28.15
N ALA A 83 -11.52 13.27 29.25
CA ALA A 83 -10.80 12.12 29.82
C ALA A 83 -10.85 10.88 28.90
N GLN A 84 -12.00 10.59 28.29
CA GLN A 84 -12.13 9.53 27.29
C GLN A 84 -11.31 9.85 26.04
N LEU A 85 -11.28 11.11 25.62
CA LEU A 85 -10.48 11.55 24.48
C LEU A 85 -8.97 11.39 24.74
N ALA A 86 -8.50 11.73 25.94
CA ALA A 86 -7.11 11.53 26.34
C ALA A 86 -6.74 10.04 26.36
N ARG A 87 -7.65 9.17 26.85
CA ARG A 87 -7.49 7.72 26.80
C ARG A 87 -7.39 7.22 25.35
N LEU A 88 -8.27 7.68 24.46
CA LEU A 88 -8.20 7.33 23.04
C LEU A 88 -6.83 7.69 22.44
N GLY A 89 -6.31 8.89 22.70
CA GLY A 89 -4.97 9.29 22.23
C GLY A 89 -3.86 8.35 22.69
N HIS A 90 -3.92 7.89 23.94
CA HIS A 90 -3.00 6.90 24.48
C HIS A 90 -3.15 5.53 23.80
N GLU A 91 -4.37 5.00 23.69
CA GLU A 91 -4.65 3.71 23.05
C GLU A 91 -4.19 3.69 21.59
N LEU A 92 -4.45 4.76 20.84
CA LEU A 92 -4.00 4.92 19.45
C LEU A 92 -2.48 4.92 19.33
N ARG A 93 -1.79 5.57 20.27
CA ARG A 93 -0.32 5.62 20.31
C ARG A 93 0.28 4.27 20.67
N GLN A 94 -0.29 3.54 21.63
CA GLN A 94 0.12 2.17 21.94
C GLN A 94 -0.06 1.27 20.71
N TRP A 95 -1.24 1.31 20.08
CA TRP A 95 -1.50 0.57 18.86
C TRP A 95 -0.47 0.87 17.76
N TYR A 96 -0.06 2.13 17.60
CA TYR A 96 0.94 2.50 16.60
C TYR A 96 2.29 1.81 16.83
N TYR A 97 2.80 1.83 18.06
CA TYR A 97 4.12 1.27 18.35
C TYR A 97 4.12 -0.24 18.53
N GLU A 98 3.01 -0.83 18.97
CA GLU A 98 2.95 -2.26 19.34
C GLU A 98 2.38 -3.15 18.22
N VAL A 99 1.44 -2.63 17.43
CA VAL A 99 0.65 -3.46 16.51
C VAL A 99 0.71 -2.95 15.08
N GLY A 100 0.35 -1.69 14.85
CA GLY A 100 -0.18 -1.28 13.56
C GLY A 100 0.54 -0.17 12.81
N GLY A 101 1.43 0.58 13.47
CA GLY A 101 2.11 1.72 12.86
C GLY A 101 2.91 1.34 11.62
N MET A 102 3.54 0.15 11.62
CA MET A 102 4.31 -0.36 10.47
C MET A 102 3.45 -0.70 9.24
N PHE A 103 2.14 -0.84 9.39
CA PHE A 103 1.23 -1.22 8.31
C PHE A 103 0.59 -0.02 7.63
N LEU A 104 0.64 1.15 8.27
CA LEU A 104 0.15 2.39 7.68
C LEU A 104 0.85 2.67 6.36
N SER A 105 0.08 2.96 5.30
CA SER A 105 0.69 3.61 4.14
C SER A 105 1.20 4.99 4.55
N ARG A 106 2.17 5.51 3.79
CA ARG A 106 2.72 6.85 4.03
C ARG A 106 1.62 7.91 4.03
N THR A 107 0.69 7.84 3.08
CA THR A 107 -0.46 8.75 2.99
C THR A 107 -1.38 8.61 4.20
N THR A 108 -1.75 7.40 4.61
CA THR A 108 -2.61 7.19 5.79
C THR A 108 -1.94 7.70 7.06
N HIS A 109 -0.62 7.53 7.18
CA HIS A 109 0.16 8.09 8.28
C HIS A 109 0.13 9.62 8.29
N ASP A 110 0.57 10.25 7.20
CA ASP A 110 0.82 11.69 7.13
C ASP A 110 -0.47 12.52 7.10
N GLU A 111 -1.53 12.00 6.45
CA GLU A 111 -2.78 12.74 6.25
C GLU A 111 -3.92 12.28 7.19
N GLY A 112 -3.79 11.09 7.78
CA GLY A 112 -4.83 10.48 8.62
C GLY A 112 -4.42 10.40 10.08
N TYR A 113 -3.49 9.49 10.40
CA TYR A 113 -3.14 9.13 11.77
C TYR A 113 -2.44 10.28 12.51
N GLY A 114 -1.41 10.89 11.92
CA GLY A 114 -0.68 12.01 12.51
C GLY A 114 -1.58 13.21 12.81
N PRO A 115 -2.38 13.70 11.84
CA PRO A 115 -3.34 14.78 12.08
C PRO A 115 -4.41 14.46 13.13
N LEU A 116 -4.84 13.19 13.26
CA LEU A 116 -5.74 12.78 14.34
C LEU A 116 -5.06 12.88 15.71
N GLN A 117 -3.86 12.32 15.87
CA GLN A 117 -3.10 12.41 17.11
C GLN A 117 -2.83 13.88 17.50
N GLY A 118 -2.45 14.72 16.53
CA GLY A 118 -2.25 16.14 16.76
C GLY A 118 -3.51 16.87 17.22
N ALA A 119 -4.68 16.56 16.63
CA ALA A 119 -5.94 17.14 17.05
C ALA A 119 -6.36 16.69 18.45
N ILE A 120 -6.14 15.42 18.80
CA ILE A 120 -6.40 14.91 20.15
C ILE A 120 -5.50 15.61 21.17
N ALA A 121 -4.20 15.73 20.88
CA ALA A 121 -3.24 16.38 21.76
C ALA A 121 -3.61 17.85 22.00
N ALA A 122 -3.91 18.60 20.93
CA ALA A 122 -4.29 20.01 21.04
C ALA A 122 -5.54 20.23 21.93
N VAL A 123 -6.55 19.35 21.81
CA VAL A 123 -7.78 19.44 22.64
C VAL A 123 -7.53 19.04 24.09
N VAL A 124 -6.65 18.06 24.34
CA VAL A 124 -6.36 17.55 25.68
C VAL A 124 -5.43 18.48 26.46
N GLU A 125 -4.46 19.11 25.79
CA GLU A 125 -3.50 20.04 26.41
C GLU A 125 -4.13 21.29 27.03
N GLU A 126 -5.34 21.67 26.58
CA GLU A 126 -6.11 22.76 27.17
C GLU A 126 -6.56 22.48 28.63
N GLY A 127 -6.42 21.23 29.11
CA GLY A 127 -6.67 20.87 30.50
C GLY A 127 -8.14 20.95 30.92
N ARG A 128 -9.07 20.95 29.97
CA ARG A 128 -10.52 21.00 30.22
C ARG A 128 -11.01 19.68 30.82
N SER A 129 -12.07 19.76 31.63
CA SER A 129 -12.71 18.61 32.27
C SER A 129 -14.19 18.53 31.91
N GLY A 130 -14.77 17.32 31.96
CA GLY A 130 -16.18 17.10 31.67
C GLY A 130 -16.46 16.73 30.20
N PRO A 131 -17.70 16.91 29.73
CA PRO A 131 -18.08 16.65 28.34
C PRO A 131 -17.32 17.51 27.34
N LEU A 132 -17.03 16.97 26.16
CA LEU A 132 -16.40 17.72 25.08
C LEU A 132 -17.28 18.87 24.62
N SER A 133 -16.66 20.03 24.40
CA SER A 133 -17.35 21.13 23.74
C SER A 133 -17.80 20.73 22.33
N PRO A 134 -18.87 21.34 21.79
CA PRO A 134 -19.34 21.00 20.46
C PRO A 134 -18.29 21.14 19.36
N ALA A 135 -17.41 22.13 19.49
CA ALA A 135 -16.32 22.43 18.58
C ALA A 135 -15.20 21.39 18.64
N ASP A 136 -14.75 21.03 19.85
CA ASP A 136 -13.65 20.07 20.04
C ASP A 136 -14.03 18.68 19.54
N TYR A 137 -15.26 18.25 19.86
CA TYR A 137 -15.81 17.00 19.34
C TYR A 137 -15.78 16.99 17.81
N GLU A 138 -16.25 18.04 17.14
CA GLU A 138 -16.30 18.07 15.67
C GLU A 138 -14.90 18.14 15.05
N ALA A 139 -13.95 18.85 15.69
CA ALA A 139 -12.57 18.92 15.26
C ALA A 139 -11.92 17.53 15.22
N VAL A 140 -12.03 16.75 16.30
CA VAL A 140 -11.46 15.39 16.34
C VAL A 140 -12.29 14.41 15.51
N ARG A 141 -13.63 14.47 15.55
CA ARG A 141 -14.53 13.60 14.77
C ARG A 141 -14.24 13.67 13.28
N LYS A 142 -13.94 14.87 12.74
CA LYS A 142 -13.52 15.05 11.33
C LYS A 142 -12.24 14.28 11.03
N ARG A 143 -11.24 14.31 11.92
CA ARG A 143 -9.99 13.56 11.77
C ARG A 143 -10.20 12.05 11.87
N CYS A 144 -11.03 11.58 12.80
CA CYS A 144 -11.48 10.18 12.86
C CYS A 144 -12.14 9.74 11.54
N SER A 145 -12.94 10.60 10.93
CA SER A 145 -13.57 10.34 9.63
C SER A 145 -12.55 10.28 8.49
N ALA A 146 -11.59 11.22 8.46
CA ALA A 146 -10.55 11.28 7.44
C ALA A 146 -9.64 10.04 7.51
N LEU A 147 -9.20 9.66 8.71
CA LEU A 147 -8.44 8.43 8.94
C LEU A 147 -9.19 7.22 8.41
N ARG A 148 -10.48 7.05 8.76
CA ARG A 148 -11.29 5.94 8.25
C ARG A 148 -11.37 5.92 6.72
N SER A 149 -11.48 7.07 6.06
CA SER A 149 -11.45 7.11 4.58
C SER A 149 -10.12 6.63 4.01
N LEU A 150 -8.99 7.02 4.60
CA LEU A 150 -7.65 6.60 4.17
C LEU A 150 -7.38 5.12 4.45
N LEU A 151 -7.80 4.60 5.62
CA LEU A 151 -7.76 3.17 5.91
C LEU A 151 -8.57 2.37 4.87
N ALA A 152 -9.76 2.86 4.50
CA ALA A 152 -10.57 2.21 3.48
C ALA A 152 -9.93 2.27 2.08
N ALA A 153 -9.18 3.33 1.77
CA ALA A 153 -8.45 3.50 0.52
C ALA A 153 -7.24 2.55 0.43
N ASP A 154 -6.47 2.41 1.51
CA ASP A 154 -5.37 1.43 1.63
C ASP A 154 -5.83 -0.01 1.41
N LEU A 155 -7.08 -0.31 1.79
CA LEU A 155 -7.72 -1.60 1.62
C LEU A 155 -8.48 -1.75 0.30
N GLU A 156 -8.58 -0.67 -0.47
CA GLU A 156 -9.39 -0.58 -1.69
C GLU A 156 -10.86 -0.98 -1.49
N SER A 157 -11.36 -0.91 -0.25
CA SER A 157 -12.66 -1.44 0.17
C SER A 157 -13.86 -0.55 -0.21
N ARG A 158 -13.60 0.69 -0.64
CA ARG A 158 -14.62 1.70 -0.98
C ARG A 158 -14.38 2.31 -2.37
N ARG A 159 -13.75 1.55 -3.28
CA ARG A 159 -13.63 1.99 -4.68
C ARG A 159 -15.00 1.92 -5.35
N ASP A 160 -15.37 2.98 -6.05
CA ASP A 160 -16.34 2.85 -7.14
C ASP A 160 -15.66 2.00 -8.21
N SER A 161 -16.24 0.83 -8.55
CA SER A 161 -15.61 -0.16 -9.44
C SER A 161 -14.99 0.45 -10.69
N PRO A 162 -13.71 0.16 -11.00
CA PRO A 162 -13.25 0.15 -12.38
C PRO A 162 -13.53 -1.24 -12.96
N LEU A 163 -14.41 -1.32 -13.97
CA LEU A 163 -14.43 -2.43 -14.93
C LEU A 163 -13.27 -2.27 -15.90
#